data_AF-A0A7K9Q5M9-F1
#
_entry.id   AF-A0A7K9Q5M9-F1
#
_cell.length_a   1.000
_cell.length_b   1.000
_cell.length_c   1.000
_cell.angle_alpha   90.00
_cell.angle_beta   90.00
_cell.angle_gamma   90.00
#
_symmetry.space_group_name_H-M   'P 1'
#
loop_
_entity.id
_entity.type
_entity.pdbx_description
1 polymer ?
#
loop_
_entity_poly.entity_id
_entity_poly.type
_entity_poly.pdbx_seq_one_letter_code
_entity_poly.pdbx_strand_id
1 'polypeptide(L)'
;TDPSPLGLQPIDFIPAAPQRLTDEGNDKEISVVIAASDERLGGAIAAMNSIYQHTRSNVVFHIVTLNDTVDHLRIWLGSTPLKNMRYRILDFDPRVLEGKVQVDPQKADTFKPLTFARFYLPNLVPHAEKVIYVDDDVIVQDDIVELYNTPLKPGHAAAFSDDCDSTSSKVAVRGAGNQYNYIGFLDYKKETIRKLAMKANTCSFNPGVFVANLTEWKLQNITKQLEKWMALNVVEELYSKTLAGSITTPPLLIVFYKQHSSIDPMWNVRHLGSSAGKRYSPQFVKAAKLLHWNGHFKPWGRTASYAEVWEKWYVPDPTGKFNLIRRHSEAYEAK
;
A
#
# COMPACT_ATOMS: atom_id res chain seq x y z
N THR A 1 52.99 6.02 -45.60
CA THR A 1 52.94 5.01 -44.53
C THR A 1 53.45 5.68 -43.26
N ASP A 2 52.67 6.15 -42.31
CA ASP A 2 51.23 6.24 -42.07
C ASP A 2 51.06 7.43 -41.11
N PRO A 3 49.89 8.09 -41.08
CA PRO A 3 49.68 9.30 -40.30
C PRO A 3 49.49 8.99 -38.81
N SER A 4 49.94 9.91 -37.97
CA SER A 4 49.78 9.93 -36.53
C SER A 4 48.31 9.74 -36.10
N PRO A 5 48.03 9.02 -35.00
CA PRO A 5 46.67 8.80 -34.54
C PRO A 5 46.07 10.08 -33.94
N LEU A 6 44.80 10.27 -34.29
CA LEU A 6 43.89 11.31 -33.83
C LEU A 6 44.02 11.64 -32.33
N GLY A 7 44.18 12.93 -32.04
CA GLY A 7 43.96 13.48 -30.71
C GLY A 7 42.51 13.32 -30.29
N LEU A 8 42.29 12.57 -29.20
CA LEU A 8 41.06 12.61 -28.44
C LEU A 8 41.14 13.81 -27.49
N GLN A 9 40.32 14.83 -27.76
CA GLN A 9 40.03 15.87 -26.76
C GLN A 9 39.26 15.24 -25.59
N PRO A 10 39.60 15.56 -24.33
CA PRO A 10 38.72 15.25 -23.21
C PRO A 10 37.44 16.08 -23.37
N ILE A 11 36.29 15.40 -23.44
CA ILE A 11 35.00 16.07 -23.30
C ILE A 11 34.82 16.36 -21.80
N ASP A 12 34.92 17.64 -21.44
CA ASP A 12 34.52 18.14 -20.13
C ASP A 12 33.00 18.00 -19.96
N PHE A 13 32.57 16.90 -19.33
CA PHE A 13 31.29 16.84 -18.64
C PHE A 13 31.55 16.47 -17.18
N ILE A 14 31.95 17.47 -16.40
CA ILE A 14 31.70 17.45 -14.96
C ILE A 14 30.25 17.94 -14.80
N PRO A 15 29.28 17.10 -14.39
CA PRO A 15 28.02 17.64 -13.92
C PRO A 15 28.34 18.44 -12.66
N ALA A 16 28.03 19.73 -12.68
CA ALA A 16 28.11 20.56 -11.49
C ALA A 16 27.41 19.82 -10.33
N ALA A 17 28.15 19.60 -9.24
CA ALA A 17 27.57 19.06 -8.02
C ALA A 17 26.32 19.89 -7.67
N PRO A 18 25.20 19.25 -7.28
CA PRO A 18 24.02 20.01 -6.87
C PRO A 18 24.46 20.95 -5.75
N GLN A 19 24.28 22.25 -5.97
CA GLN A 19 24.45 23.25 -4.92
C GLN A 19 23.62 22.77 -3.73
N ARG A 20 24.30 22.55 -2.59
CA ARG A 20 23.62 22.31 -1.32
C ARG A 20 22.71 23.50 -1.08
N LEU A 21 21.42 23.31 -1.35
CA LEU A 21 20.38 24.18 -0.86
C LEU A 21 20.56 24.25 0.65
N THR A 22 20.89 25.45 1.10
CA THR A 22 20.98 25.81 2.51
C THR A 22 19.65 25.49 3.17
N ASP A 23 19.74 24.69 4.22
CA ASP A 23 18.64 24.22 5.07
C ASP A 23 17.98 25.41 5.78
N GLU A 24 16.97 26.00 5.13
CA GLU A 24 16.03 26.92 5.76
C GLU A 24 14.80 26.11 6.22
N GLY A 25 14.68 25.92 7.53
CA GLY A 25 13.44 25.52 8.19
C GLY A 25 12.93 24.12 7.82
N ASN A 26 13.32 23.13 8.63
CA ASN A 26 12.96 21.72 8.51
C ASN A 26 11.44 21.45 8.65
N ASP A 27 10.65 21.81 7.64
CA ASP A 27 9.23 21.42 7.49
C ASP A 27 9.05 20.55 6.24
N LYS A 28 9.87 19.49 6.16
CA LYS A 28 9.86 18.52 5.06
C LYS A 28 8.46 17.91 4.92
N GLU A 29 7.86 18.10 3.74
CA GLU A 29 6.55 17.53 3.43
C GLU A 29 6.59 15.99 3.42
N ILE A 30 5.69 15.38 4.19
CA ILE A 30 5.53 13.91 4.25
C ILE A 30 4.33 13.54 3.39
N SER A 31 4.61 12.98 2.22
CA SER A 31 3.58 12.51 1.29
C SER A 31 3.09 11.12 1.68
N VAL A 32 1.79 11.02 1.99
CA VAL A 32 1.08 9.75 2.25
C VAL A 32 0.09 9.53 1.12
N VAL A 33 0.16 8.39 0.44
CA VAL A 33 -0.74 8.00 -0.64
C VAL A 33 -1.72 6.95 -0.14
N ILE A 34 -3.01 7.18 -0.37
CA ILE A 34 -4.08 6.25 0.00
C ILE A 34 -5.03 6.08 -1.18
N ALA A 35 -5.37 4.84 -1.51
CA ALA A 35 -6.42 4.56 -2.48
C ALA A 35 -7.77 4.46 -1.76
N ALA A 36 -8.77 5.21 -2.23
CA ALA A 36 -10.05 5.34 -1.54
C ALA A 36 -11.19 5.13 -2.54
N SER A 37 -11.90 4.01 -2.43
CA SER A 37 -13.10 3.74 -3.23
C SER A 37 -14.36 4.14 -2.47
N ASP A 38 -15.44 4.49 -3.19
CA ASP A 38 -16.68 5.01 -2.58
C ASP A 38 -17.22 4.11 -1.46
N GLU A 39 -17.25 2.79 -1.69
CA GLU A 39 -17.78 1.81 -0.75
C GLU A 39 -16.89 1.57 0.48
N ARG A 40 -15.66 2.12 0.47
CA ARG A 40 -14.66 1.98 1.52
C ARG A 40 -14.19 3.32 2.09
N LEU A 41 -14.82 4.44 1.71
CA LEU A 41 -14.41 5.77 2.14
C LEU A 41 -14.29 5.92 3.65
N GLY A 42 -15.19 5.32 4.44
CA GLY A 42 -15.09 5.37 5.90
C GLY A 42 -13.80 4.75 6.44
N GLY A 43 -13.27 3.71 5.77
CA GLY A 43 -11.95 3.14 6.03
C GLY A 43 -10.84 4.17 5.79
N ALA A 44 -10.81 4.74 4.59
CA ALA A 44 -9.80 5.73 4.20
C ALA A 44 -9.83 6.98 5.11
N ILE A 45 -11.02 7.47 5.44
CA ILE A 45 -11.22 8.60 6.35
C ILE A 45 -10.70 8.27 7.75
N ALA A 46 -10.98 7.08 8.29
CA ALA A 46 -10.45 6.66 9.59
C ALA A 46 -8.92 6.51 9.57
N ALA A 47 -8.35 5.95 8.51
CA ALA A 47 -6.90 5.84 8.33
C ALA A 47 -6.24 7.24 8.31
N MET A 48 -6.75 8.17 7.50
CA MET A 48 -6.26 9.54 7.43
C MET A 48 -6.42 10.29 8.76
N ASN A 49 -7.56 10.15 9.43
CA ASN A 49 -7.79 10.74 10.75
C ASN A 49 -6.81 10.20 11.78
N SER A 50 -6.55 8.88 11.79
CA SER A 50 -5.57 8.28 12.69
C SER A 50 -4.15 8.82 12.45
N ILE A 51 -3.75 9.03 11.20
CA ILE A 51 -2.45 9.63 10.89
C ILE A 51 -2.41 11.09 11.32
N TYR A 52 -3.43 11.87 10.94
CA TYR A 52 -3.51 13.31 11.20
C TYR A 52 -3.45 13.64 12.70
N GLN A 53 -4.06 12.81 13.55
CA GLN A 53 -4.11 13.04 15.00
C GLN A 53 -2.84 12.58 15.74
N HIS A 54 -2.05 11.68 15.17
CA HIS A 54 -0.82 11.15 15.81
C HIS A 54 0.47 11.83 15.35
N THR A 55 0.41 12.78 14.43
CA THR A 55 1.59 13.51 13.96
C THR A 55 1.40 15.01 14.05
N ARG A 56 2.50 15.71 14.36
CA ARG A 56 2.58 17.18 14.28
C ARG A 56 3.32 17.64 13.04
N SER A 57 3.85 16.71 12.26
CA SER A 57 4.62 17.00 11.05
C SER A 57 3.72 17.31 9.87
N ASN A 58 4.35 17.90 8.85
CA ASN A 58 3.66 18.43 7.71
C ASN A 58 3.24 17.36 6.69
N VAL A 59 2.19 16.61 7.00
CA VAL A 59 1.66 15.53 6.13
C VAL A 59 0.77 16.09 5.02
N VAL A 60 0.94 15.59 3.80
CA VAL A 60 0.01 15.75 2.67
C VAL A 60 -0.52 14.39 2.25
N PHE A 61 -1.84 14.27 2.27
CA PHE A 61 -2.54 13.09 1.79
C PHE A 61 -2.82 13.19 0.31
N HIS A 62 -2.28 12.27 -0.49
CA HIS A 62 -2.62 12.09 -1.89
C HIS A 62 -3.65 10.98 -2.00
N ILE A 63 -4.92 11.38 -2.10
CA ILE A 63 -6.08 10.48 -2.06
C ILE A 63 -6.42 10.10 -3.49
N VAL A 64 -6.10 8.86 -3.86
CA VAL A 64 -6.31 8.32 -5.20
C VAL A 64 -7.69 7.66 -5.25
N THR A 65 -8.56 8.15 -6.11
CA THR A 65 -9.96 7.71 -6.19
C THR A 65 -10.46 7.70 -7.63
N LEU A 66 -11.71 7.28 -7.84
CA LEU A 66 -12.39 7.35 -9.13
C LEU A 66 -13.22 8.63 -9.21
N ASN A 67 -13.42 9.15 -10.42
CA ASN A 67 -14.15 10.39 -10.67
C ASN A 67 -15.54 10.46 -10.00
N ASP A 68 -16.28 9.34 -9.93
CA ASP A 68 -17.61 9.25 -9.31
C ASP A 68 -17.59 9.39 -7.77
N THR A 69 -16.44 9.16 -7.15
CA THR A 69 -16.24 9.20 -5.70
C THR A 69 -15.81 10.60 -5.21
N VAL A 70 -15.31 11.44 -6.12
CA VAL A 70 -14.68 12.74 -5.79
C VAL A 70 -15.59 13.67 -5.01
N ASP A 71 -16.86 13.80 -5.41
CA ASP A 71 -17.79 14.74 -4.75
C ASP A 71 -18.18 14.27 -3.35
N HIS A 72 -18.42 12.98 -3.18
CA HIS A 72 -18.68 12.39 -1.87
C HIS A 72 -17.50 12.60 -0.92
N LEU A 73 -16.27 12.32 -1.39
CA LEU A 73 -15.05 12.55 -0.64
C LEU A 73 -14.86 14.03 -0.25
N ARG A 74 -15.11 14.98 -1.17
CA ARG A 74 -15.01 16.42 -0.90
C ARG A 74 -15.97 16.87 0.19
N ILE A 75 -17.23 16.41 0.14
CA ILE A 75 -18.22 16.74 1.17
C ILE A 75 -17.76 16.19 2.53
N TRP A 76 -17.32 14.93 2.57
CA TRP A 76 -16.86 14.30 3.82
C TRP A 76 -15.66 15.03 4.43
N LEU A 77 -14.65 15.38 3.63
CA LEU A 77 -13.47 16.10 4.12
C LEU A 77 -13.81 17.55 4.52
N GLY A 78 -14.67 18.24 3.76
CA GLY A 78 -15.01 19.64 3.99
C GLY A 78 -15.94 19.89 5.17
N SER A 79 -16.80 18.92 5.51
CA SER A 79 -17.82 19.05 6.56
C SER A 79 -17.43 18.44 7.90
N THR A 80 -16.17 18.00 8.06
CA THR A 80 -15.69 17.33 9.27
C THR A 80 -14.48 18.04 9.89
N PRO A 81 -14.02 17.63 11.10
CA PRO A 81 -12.78 18.15 11.69
C PRO A 81 -11.53 17.99 10.79
N LEU A 82 -11.61 17.17 9.74
CA LEU A 82 -10.54 16.94 8.76
C LEU A 82 -10.39 18.08 7.74
N LYS A 83 -11.24 19.11 7.76
CA LYS A 83 -11.18 20.24 6.80
C LYS A 83 -9.85 20.98 6.76
N ASN A 84 -9.06 20.90 7.85
CA ASN A 84 -7.75 21.56 7.97
C ASN A 84 -6.58 20.64 7.53
N MET A 85 -6.87 19.39 7.20
CA MET A 85 -5.87 18.45 6.70
C MET A 85 -5.40 18.88 5.31
N ARG A 86 -4.09 18.81 5.04
CA ARG A 86 -3.58 19.05 3.68
C ARG A 86 -3.78 17.79 2.84
N TYR A 87 -4.50 17.91 1.73
CA TYR A 87 -4.74 16.78 0.84
C TYR A 87 -4.80 17.20 -0.63
N ARG A 88 -4.63 16.22 -1.52
CA ARG A 88 -4.84 16.31 -2.96
C ARG A 88 -5.68 15.11 -3.38
N ILE A 89 -6.78 15.35 -4.07
CA ILE A 89 -7.60 14.28 -4.66
C ILE A 89 -7.07 14.02 -6.08
N LEU A 90 -6.72 12.77 -6.36
CA LEU A 90 -6.14 12.33 -7.62
C LEU A 90 -7.09 11.32 -8.28
N ASP A 91 -7.46 11.57 -9.53
CA ASP A 91 -8.28 10.63 -10.30
C ASP A 91 -7.40 9.50 -10.85
N PHE A 92 -7.84 8.25 -10.69
CA PHE A 92 -7.19 7.07 -11.22
C PHE A 92 -7.91 6.58 -12.47
N ASP A 93 -7.30 6.81 -13.63
CA ASP A 93 -7.82 6.34 -14.91
C ASP A 93 -7.66 4.82 -15.07
N PRO A 94 -8.73 4.00 -15.03
CA PRO A 94 -8.63 2.55 -15.12
C PRO A 94 -8.13 2.05 -16.48
N ARG A 95 -8.15 2.89 -17.53
CA ARG A 95 -7.67 2.53 -18.88
C ARG A 95 -6.20 2.14 -18.88
N VAL A 96 -5.42 2.61 -17.91
CA VAL A 96 -4.01 2.17 -17.74
C VAL A 96 -3.88 0.66 -17.48
N LEU A 97 -4.97 -0.04 -17.13
CA LEU A 97 -5.00 -1.47 -16.85
C LEU A 97 -5.42 -2.33 -18.06
N GLU A 98 -5.83 -1.70 -19.17
CA GLU A 98 -6.26 -2.41 -20.39
C GLU A 98 -5.15 -3.35 -20.90
N GLY A 99 -5.53 -4.60 -21.16
CA GLY A 99 -4.61 -5.66 -21.60
C GLY A 99 -3.62 -6.16 -20.53
N LYS A 100 -3.67 -5.63 -19.30
CA LYS A 100 -2.73 -5.99 -18.22
C LYS A 100 -3.39 -6.77 -17.08
N VAL A 101 -4.71 -6.80 -17.01
CA VAL A 101 -5.43 -7.55 -15.97
C VAL A 101 -6.49 -8.43 -16.61
N GLN A 102 -6.56 -9.70 -16.17
CA GLN A 102 -7.68 -10.57 -16.52
C GLN A 102 -8.91 -10.10 -15.74
N VAL A 103 -9.90 -9.58 -16.46
CA VAL A 103 -11.22 -9.28 -15.92
C VAL A 103 -12.15 -10.37 -16.42
N ASP A 104 -12.71 -11.15 -15.51
CA ASP A 104 -13.77 -12.10 -15.85
C ASP A 104 -15.02 -11.29 -16.27
N PRO A 105 -15.51 -11.41 -17.52
CA PRO A 105 -16.67 -10.64 -17.97
C PRO A 105 -17.92 -10.89 -17.12
N GLN A 106 -18.04 -12.07 -16.49
CA GLN A 106 -19.16 -12.42 -15.61
C GLN A 106 -19.01 -11.83 -14.20
N LYS A 107 -17.87 -11.22 -13.88
CA LYS A 107 -17.56 -10.63 -12.58
C LYS A 107 -16.92 -9.25 -12.70
N ALA A 108 -17.20 -8.54 -13.79
CA ALA A 108 -16.67 -7.20 -14.04
C ALA A 108 -16.94 -6.25 -12.86
N ASP A 109 -18.12 -6.36 -12.23
CA ASP A 109 -18.52 -5.56 -11.06
C ASP A 109 -17.65 -5.81 -9.81
N THR A 110 -16.89 -6.90 -9.77
CA THR A 110 -15.97 -7.22 -8.66
C THR A 110 -14.55 -6.70 -8.90
N PHE A 111 -14.26 -6.19 -10.10
CA PHE A 111 -12.97 -5.63 -10.43
C PHE A 111 -12.75 -4.32 -9.68
N LYS A 112 -11.65 -4.24 -8.93
CA LYS A 112 -11.31 -3.08 -8.10
C LYS A 112 -10.07 -2.38 -8.65
N PRO A 113 -10.19 -1.48 -9.66
CA PRO A 113 -9.04 -0.89 -10.34
C PRO A 113 -8.10 -0.14 -9.39
N LEU A 114 -8.65 0.52 -8.36
CA LEU A 114 -7.89 1.29 -7.38
C LEU A 114 -6.83 0.48 -6.62
N THR A 115 -6.96 -0.85 -6.54
CA THR A 115 -5.90 -1.67 -5.93
C THR A 115 -4.56 -1.59 -6.70
N PHE A 116 -4.57 -1.15 -7.97
CA PHE A 116 -3.38 -0.99 -8.78
C PHE A 116 -2.74 0.40 -8.68
N ALA A 117 -3.39 1.36 -8.02
CA ALA A 117 -2.85 2.72 -7.85
C ALA A 117 -1.42 2.73 -7.30
N ARG A 118 -1.10 1.79 -6.40
CA ARG A 118 0.23 1.61 -5.80
C ARG A 118 1.35 1.28 -6.79
N PHE A 119 1.04 0.89 -8.03
CA PHE A 119 2.06 0.66 -9.07
C PHE A 119 2.44 1.94 -9.81
N TYR A 120 1.58 2.95 -9.75
CA TYR A 120 1.67 4.20 -10.50
C TYR A 120 2.03 5.38 -9.61
N LEU A 121 2.64 5.14 -8.43
CA LEU A 121 3.01 6.21 -7.49
C LEU A 121 3.83 7.34 -8.13
N PRO A 122 4.84 7.08 -9.00
CA PRO A 122 5.55 8.17 -9.67
C PRO A 122 4.72 8.96 -10.67
N ASN A 123 3.65 8.38 -11.23
CA ASN A 123 2.73 9.07 -12.12
C ASN A 123 1.71 9.90 -11.34
N LEU A 124 1.26 9.39 -10.20
CA LEU A 124 0.26 10.01 -9.33
C LEU A 124 0.85 11.16 -8.51
N VAL A 125 2.10 11.01 -8.05
CA VAL A 125 2.78 12.01 -7.20
C VAL A 125 4.19 12.31 -7.74
N PRO A 126 4.30 12.89 -8.95
CA PRO A 126 5.57 13.00 -9.69
C PRO A 126 6.64 13.87 -9.01
N HIS A 127 6.20 14.81 -8.17
CA HIS A 127 7.05 15.77 -7.47
C HIS A 127 7.65 15.22 -6.17
N ALA A 128 7.08 14.16 -5.59
CA ALA A 128 7.60 13.60 -4.36
C ALA A 128 8.85 12.75 -4.64
N GLU A 129 9.88 12.90 -3.82
CA GLU A 129 11.06 12.02 -3.84
C GLU A 129 10.79 10.71 -3.11
N LYS A 130 9.99 10.76 -2.05
CA LYS A 130 9.64 9.63 -1.21
C LYS A 130 8.19 9.75 -0.74
N VAL A 131 7.49 8.63 -0.68
CA VAL A 131 6.11 8.53 -0.19
C VAL A 131 5.94 7.33 0.74
N ILE A 132 4.94 7.40 1.61
CA ILE A 132 4.36 6.22 2.26
C ILE A 132 3.08 5.87 1.49
N TYR A 133 2.88 4.60 1.16
CA TYR A 133 1.60 4.08 0.71
C TYR A 133 0.93 3.32 1.85
N VAL A 134 -0.38 3.54 2.04
CA VAL A 134 -1.22 2.81 3.00
C VAL A 134 -2.54 2.38 2.35
N ASP A 135 -3.01 1.18 2.68
CA ASP A 135 -4.36 0.71 2.37
C ASP A 135 -5.41 1.42 3.26
N ASP A 136 -6.68 1.38 2.85
CA ASP A 136 -7.81 2.03 3.54
C ASP A 136 -8.32 1.30 4.80
N ASP A 137 -7.75 0.15 5.12
CA ASP A 137 -8.14 -0.71 6.24
C ASP A 137 -7.05 -0.78 7.33
N VAL A 138 -6.34 0.35 7.50
CA VAL A 138 -5.31 0.52 8.52
C VAL A 138 -5.70 1.55 9.57
N ILE A 139 -5.10 1.43 10.75
CA ILE A 139 -5.06 2.48 11.78
C ILE A 139 -3.61 2.68 12.20
N VAL A 140 -3.16 3.92 12.12
CA VAL A 140 -1.85 4.35 12.59
C VAL A 140 -1.98 4.84 14.03
N GLN A 141 -1.17 4.28 14.94
CA GLN A 141 -1.18 4.54 16.38
C GLN A 141 0.07 5.28 16.88
N ASP A 142 1.04 5.51 16.00
CA ASP A 142 2.33 6.16 16.31
C ASP A 142 2.67 7.21 15.23
N ASP A 143 3.72 8.01 15.44
CA ASP A 143 4.08 9.09 14.52
C ASP A 143 4.58 8.55 13.17
N ILE A 144 3.80 8.79 12.11
CA ILE A 144 4.03 8.31 10.74
C ILE A 144 5.38 8.76 10.16
N VAL A 145 5.98 9.80 10.74
CA VAL A 145 7.32 10.30 10.39
C VAL A 145 8.39 9.22 10.58
N GLU A 146 8.27 8.39 11.61
CA GLU A 146 9.21 7.29 11.84
C GLU A 146 9.17 6.29 10.68
N LEU A 147 7.97 5.92 10.21
CA LEU A 147 7.81 5.08 9.03
C LEU A 147 8.43 5.74 7.79
N TYR A 148 8.16 7.02 7.55
CA TYR A 148 8.72 7.77 6.41
C TYR A 148 10.26 7.75 6.40
N ASN A 149 10.86 7.84 7.59
CA ASN A 149 12.30 7.86 7.79
C ASN A 149 12.96 6.47 7.74
N THR A 150 12.22 5.40 7.44
CA THR A 150 12.78 4.06 7.20
C THR A 150 13.98 4.14 6.24
N PRO A 151 15.16 3.65 6.66
CA PRO A 151 16.35 3.65 5.82
C PRO A 151 16.21 2.74 4.60
N LEU A 152 16.45 3.30 3.41
CA LEU A 152 16.52 2.54 2.17
C LEU A 152 17.98 2.27 1.82
N LYS A 153 18.32 1.00 1.58
CA LYS A 153 19.67 0.64 1.13
C LYS A 153 19.92 1.22 -0.26
N PRO A 154 21.19 1.50 -0.65
CA PRO A 154 21.50 1.97 -1.99
C PRO A 154 20.89 1.07 -3.07
N GLY A 155 20.22 1.66 -4.06
CA GLY A 155 19.53 0.93 -5.12
C GLY A 155 18.20 0.29 -4.73
N HIS A 156 17.73 0.41 -3.49
CA HIS A 156 16.40 -0.08 -3.10
C HIS A 156 15.36 1.03 -3.25
N ALA A 157 14.39 0.84 -4.14
CA ALA A 157 13.34 1.82 -4.38
C ALA A 157 12.16 1.73 -3.38
N ALA A 158 12.10 0.69 -2.56
CA ALA A 158 11.05 0.54 -1.57
C ALA A 158 11.51 -0.23 -0.32
N ALA A 159 10.77 -0.06 0.77
CA ALA A 159 10.84 -0.91 1.95
C ALA A 159 9.47 -1.52 2.27
N PHE A 160 9.47 -2.78 2.68
CA PHE A 160 8.26 -3.52 3.05
C PHE A 160 8.46 -4.21 4.42
N SER A 161 7.36 -4.57 5.07
CA SER A 161 7.40 -5.46 6.23
C SER A 161 7.24 -6.91 5.77
N ASP A 162 8.24 -7.75 6.06
CA ASP A 162 8.27 -9.16 5.68
C ASP A 162 7.29 -9.98 6.53
N ASP A 163 6.55 -10.88 5.89
CA ASP A 163 5.46 -11.64 6.51
C ASP A 163 5.95 -12.71 7.49
N CYS A 164 7.20 -13.16 7.33
CA CYS A 164 7.85 -14.17 8.17
C CYS A 164 8.33 -13.59 9.50
N ASP A 165 8.67 -12.30 9.51
CA ASP A 165 9.07 -11.55 10.69
C ASP A 165 7.86 -11.06 11.50
N SER A 166 6.65 -11.18 10.94
CA SER A 166 5.42 -10.89 11.68
C SER A 166 5.25 -11.90 12.83
N THR A 167 4.86 -11.42 14.01
CA THR A 167 4.48 -12.26 15.17
C THR A 167 3.35 -13.26 14.84
N SER A 168 2.71 -13.09 13.67
CA SER A 168 1.71 -13.94 13.05
C SER A 168 2.24 -15.26 12.49
N SER A 169 3.54 -15.37 12.18
CA SER A 169 4.13 -16.59 11.60
C SER A 169 4.04 -17.82 12.52
N LYS A 170 3.78 -17.60 13.82
CA LYS A 170 3.61 -18.67 14.82
C LYS A 170 2.20 -19.27 14.90
N VAL A 171 1.22 -18.74 14.18
CA VAL A 171 -0.17 -19.24 14.22
C VAL A 171 -0.70 -19.48 12.80
N ALA A 172 -0.87 -20.75 12.43
CA ALA A 172 -1.45 -21.13 11.14
C ALA A 172 -2.82 -20.47 10.97
N VAL A 173 -2.99 -19.68 9.90
CA VAL A 173 -4.29 -19.11 9.55
C VAL A 173 -5.05 -20.18 8.76
N ARG A 174 -6.02 -20.86 9.40
CA ARG A 174 -6.91 -21.80 8.71
C ARG A 174 -7.69 -21.03 7.64
N GLY A 175 -7.62 -21.50 6.38
CA GLY A 175 -8.41 -20.98 5.27
C GLY A 175 -7.81 -19.80 4.48
N ALA A 176 -6.62 -19.28 4.84
CA ALA A 176 -6.03 -18.12 4.15
C ALA A 176 -4.97 -18.46 3.09
N GLY A 177 -4.70 -19.75 2.85
CA GLY A 177 -3.57 -20.20 2.02
C GLY A 177 -2.20 -19.81 2.62
N ASN A 178 -1.10 -20.21 1.97
CA ASN A 178 0.22 -19.80 2.41
C ASN A 178 0.50 -18.36 1.97
N GLN A 179 0.28 -17.38 2.85
CA GLN A 179 0.57 -15.96 2.58
C GLN A 179 1.96 -15.52 3.02
N TYR A 180 2.81 -16.44 3.48
CA TYR A 180 4.11 -16.10 4.10
C TYR A 180 5.29 -16.28 3.14
N ASN A 181 5.10 -17.03 2.04
CA ASN A 181 6.17 -17.35 1.11
C ASN A 181 5.71 -17.29 -0.33
N TYR A 182 6.69 -17.15 -1.24
CA TYR A 182 6.47 -16.97 -2.68
C TYR A 182 5.67 -18.12 -3.33
N ILE A 183 5.76 -19.35 -2.81
CA ILE A 183 4.98 -20.50 -3.28
C ILE A 183 3.46 -20.27 -3.23
N GLY A 184 2.98 -19.39 -2.35
CA GLY A 184 1.56 -19.05 -2.27
C GLY A 184 1.10 -18.07 -3.35
N PHE A 185 2.02 -17.32 -3.95
CA PHE A 185 1.74 -16.22 -4.87
C PHE A 185 2.11 -16.54 -6.33
N LEU A 186 3.07 -17.43 -6.55
CA LEU A 186 3.61 -17.73 -7.89
C LEU A 186 3.38 -19.20 -8.25
N ASP A 187 3.04 -19.47 -9.51
CA ASP A 187 2.92 -20.84 -10.01
C ASP A 187 4.29 -21.36 -10.49
N TYR A 188 4.99 -22.07 -9.60
CA TYR A 188 6.27 -22.70 -9.90
C TYR A 188 6.21 -23.83 -10.94
N LYS A 189 5.01 -24.26 -11.38
CA LYS A 189 4.86 -25.16 -12.53
C LYS A 189 5.08 -24.44 -13.86
N LYS A 190 5.02 -23.11 -13.90
CA LYS A 190 5.28 -22.30 -15.10
C LYS A 190 6.79 -22.13 -15.31
N GLU A 191 7.24 -22.38 -16.54
CA GLU A 191 8.67 -22.28 -16.88
C GLU A 191 9.21 -20.85 -16.68
N THR A 192 8.42 -19.84 -17.04
CA THR A 192 8.72 -18.42 -16.85
C THR A 192 9.03 -18.10 -15.39
N ILE A 193 8.28 -18.65 -14.43
CA ILE A 193 8.56 -18.48 -12.99
C ILE A 193 9.84 -19.21 -12.58
N ARG A 194 10.07 -20.44 -13.05
CA ARG A 194 11.30 -21.20 -12.71
C ARG A 194 12.56 -20.50 -13.21
N LYS A 195 12.52 -19.88 -14.38
CA LYS A 195 13.65 -19.15 -14.98
C LYS A 195 14.09 -17.93 -14.16
N LEU A 196 13.23 -17.38 -13.30
CA LEU A 196 13.58 -16.30 -12.39
C LEU A 196 14.47 -16.76 -11.23
N ALA A 197 14.63 -18.07 -11.02
CA ALA A 197 15.46 -18.65 -9.96
C ALA A 197 15.15 -18.13 -8.54
N MET A 198 13.91 -17.67 -8.31
CA MET A 198 13.44 -17.25 -6.98
C MET A 198 13.07 -18.48 -6.15
N LYS A 199 13.51 -18.55 -4.89
CA LYS A 199 13.22 -19.72 -4.05
C LYS A 199 11.75 -19.69 -3.60
N ALA A 200 11.06 -20.83 -3.72
CA ALA A 200 9.65 -20.97 -3.34
C ALA A 200 9.38 -20.67 -1.85
N ASN A 201 10.37 -20.92 -0.99
CA ASN A 201 10.31 -20.65 0.44
C ASN A 201 10.81 -19.24 0.82
N THR A 202 11.16 -18.38 -0.14
CA THR A 202 11.48 -16.99 0.18
C THR A 202 10.28 -16.32 0.84
N CYS A 203 10.56 -15.53 1.88
CA CYS A 203 9.57 -14.76 2.58
C CYS A 203 8.85 -13.77 1.66
N SER A 204 7.53 -13.67 1.74
CA SER A 204 6.75 -12.61 1.09
C SER A 204 6.64 -11.37 1.97
N PHE A 205 6.08 -10.31 1.40
CA PHE A 205 5.66 -9.12 2.11
C PHE A 205 4.25 -8.72 1.68
N ASN A 206 3.59 -7.96 2.55
CA ASN A 206 2.33 -7.30 2.22
C ASN A 206 2.56 -5.93 1.55
N PRO A 207 1.92 -5.66 0.40
CA PRO A 207 2.06 -4.38 -0.27
C PRO A 207 1.02 -3.32 0.15
N GLY A 208 0.32 -3.52 1.27
CA GLY A 208 -0.68 -2.57 1.77
C GLY A 208 -0.11 -1.48 2.66
N VAL A 209 1.13 -1.63 3.13
CA VAL A 209 1.88 -0.56 3.81
C VAL A 209 3.33 -0.64 3.36
N PHE A 210 3.84 0.42 2.74
CA PHE A 210 5.24 0.48 2.33
C PHE A 210 5.76 1.90 2.14
N VAL A 211 7.09 2.04 2.19
CA VAL A 211 7.79 3.29 1.88
C VAL A 211 8.40 3.15 0.50
N ALA A 212 8.23 4.14 -0.37
CA ALA A 212 8.80 4.15 -1.71
C ALA A 212 9.65 5.40 -1.94
N ASN A 213 10.88 5.20 -2.41
CA ASN A 213 11.70 6.25 -3.01
C ASN A 213 11.33 6.35 -4.49
N LEU A 214 10.56 7.38 -4.84
CA LEU A 214 10.08 7.60 -6.19
C LEU A 214 11.18 8.04 -7.14
N THR A 215 12.26 8.64 -6.65
CA THR A 215 13.44 8.94 -7.47
C THR A 215 14.09 7.65 -7.97
N GLU A 216 14.37 6.72 -7.07
CA GLU A 216 14.92 5.40 -7.42
C GLU A 216 13.93 4.56 -8.23
N TRP A 217 12.63 4.62 -7.88
CA TRP A 217 11.57 3.93 -8.62
C TRP A 217 11.49 4.36 -10.08
N LYS A 218 11.62 5.67 -10.34
CA LYS A 218 11.69 6.24 -11.70
C LYS A 218 12.97 5.80 -12.40
N LEU A 219 14.12 5.90 -11.73
CA LEU A 219 15.42 5.52 -12.29
C LEU A 219 15.45 4.08 -12.78
N GLN A 220 14.84 3.16 -12.03
CA GLN A 220 14.78 1.73 -12.36
C GLN A 220 13.59 1.34 -13.25
N ASN A 221 12.74 2.30 -13.65
CA ASN A 221 11.51 2.04 -14.42
C ASN A 221 10.59 0.97 -13.79
N ILE A 222 10.45 0.95 -12.47
CA ILE A 222 9.74 -0.11 -11.74
C ILE A 222 8.28 -0.24 -12.20
N THR A 223 7.58 0.87 -12.44
CA THR A 223 6.19 0.82 -12.95
C THR A 223 6.10 0.03 -14.26
N LYS A 224 7.05 0.19 -15.18
CA LYS A 224 7.07 -0.57 -16.44
C LYS A 224 7.36 -2.06 -16.22
N GLN A 225 8.21 -2.40 -15.24
CA GLN A 225 8.46 -3.78 -14.86
C GLN A 225 7.20 -4.44 -14.28
N LEU A 226 6.46 -3.73 -13.42
CA LEU A 226 5.19 -4.20 -12.87
C LEU A 226 4.15 -4.42 -13.97
N GLU A 227 3.97 -3.45 -14.88
CA GLU A 227 3.09 -3.58 -16.04
C GLU A 227 3.44 -4.79 -16.91
N LYS A 228 4.73 -5.05 -17.14
CA LYS A 228 5.20 -6.21 -17.89
C LYS A 228 4.74 -7.52 -17.23
N TRP A 229 4.90 -7.65 -15.91
CA TRP A 229 4.49 -8.85 -15.19
C TRP A 229 2.98 -9.05 -15.18
N MET A 230 2.23 -7.95 -15.07
CA MET A 230 0.77 -7.96 -15.19
C MET A 230 0.32 -8.48 -16.57
N ALA A 231 0.86 -7.92 -17.65
CA ALA A 231 0.54 -8.34 -19.02
C ALA A 231 0.95 -9.81 -19.29
N LEU A 232 2.12 -10.25 -18.83
CA LEU A 232 2.54 -11.64 -18.95
C LEU A 232 1.59 -12.59 -18.22
N ASN A 233 1.09 -12.21 -17.04
CA ASN A 233 0.13 -13.03 -16.31
C ASN A 233 -1.21 -13.17 -17.05
N VAL A 234 -1.63 -12.17 -17.84
CA VAL A 234 -2.82 -12.28 -18.69
C VAL A 234 -2.71 -13.41 -19.71
N VAL A 235 -1.51 -13.63 -20.24
CA VAL A 235 -1.26 -14.62 -21.29
C VAL A 235 -0.88 -15.99 -20.72
N GLU A 236 -0.02 -16.01 -19.71
CA GLU A 236 0.62 -17.25 -19.22
C GLU A 236 0.03 -17.79 -17.91
N GLU A 237 -0.84 -17.03 -17.23
CA GLU A 237 -1.39 -17.37 -15.91
C GLU A 237 -0.29 -17.74 -14.89
N LEU A 238 0.64 -16.82 -14.65
CA LEU A 238 1.85 -17.04 -13.85
C LEU A 238 1.60 -17.05 -12.34
N TYR A 239 0.50 -16.46 -11.88
CA TYR A 239 0.23 -16.29 -10.46
C TYR A 239 -0.55 -17.47 -9.91
N SER A 240 -0.26 -17.82 -8.65
CA SER A 240 -0.94 -18.93 -7.99
C SER A 240 -2.42 -18.61 -7.79
N LYS A 241 -3.27 -19.60 -8.08
CA LYS A 241 -4.72 -19.54 -7.83
C LYS A 241 -5.09 -19.89 -6.37
N THR A 242 -4.11 -20.24 -5.52
CA THR A 242 -4.35 -20.67 -4.13
C THR A 242 -4.73 -19.54 -3.19
N LEU A 243 -4.30 -18.31 -3.49
CA LEU A 243 -4.67 -17.12 -2.73
C LEU A 243 -5.73 -16.38 -3.53
N ALA A 244 -6.99 -16.56 -3.14
CA ALA A 244 -8.14 -15.94 -3.80
C ALA A 244 -7.95 -14.41 -3.89
N GLY A 245 -7.60 -13.91 -5.08
CA GLY A 245 -7.62 -12.48 -5.40
C GLY A 245 -6.31 -11.71 -5.18
N SER A 246 -5.19 -12.33 -4.82
CA SER A 246 -3.91 -11.60 -4.72
C SER A 246 -3.26 -11.43 -6.11
N ILE A 247 -3.82 -10.57 -6.95
CA ILE A 247 -3.30 -10.28 -8.30
C ILE A 247 -2.25 -9.16 -8.32
N THR A 248 -2.21 -8.33 -7.27
CA THR A 248 -1.26 -7.21 -7.16
C THR A 248 0.03 -7.55 -6.41
N THR A 249 0.00 -8.51 -5.50
CA THR A 249 1.20 -8.89 -4.75
C THR A 249 2.26 -9.58 -5.62
N PRO A 250 1.91 -10.53 -6.51
CA PRO A 250 2.92 -11.25 -7.29
C PRO A 250 3.85 -10.35 -8.15
N PRO A 251 3.37 -9.35 -8.92
CA PRO A 251 4.26 -8.44 -9.64
C PRO A 251 5.26 -7.73 -8.71
N LEU A 252 4.79 -7.26 -7.54
CA LEU A 252 5.65 -6.59 -6.56
C LEU A 252 6.70 -7.55 -5.98
N LEU A 253 6.31 -8.76 -5.62
CA LEU A 253 7.23 -9.79 -5.15
C LEU A 253 8.33 -10.07 -6.18
N ILE A 254 7.97 -10.17 -7.47
CA ILE A 254 8.95 -10.42 -8.53
C ILE A 254 9.92 -9.23 -8.68
N VAL A 255 9.39 -8.01 -8.80
CA VAL A 255 10.21 -6.82 -9.07
C VAL A 255 11.10 -6.46 -7.88
N PHE A 256 10.60 -6.65 -6.65
CA PHE A 256 11.35 -6.32 -5.43
C PHE A 256 12.05 -7.54 -4.80
N TYR A 257 12.15 -8.67 -5.51
CA TYR A 257 12.83 -9.86 -4.98
C TYR A 257 14.27 -9.55 -4.58
N LYS A 258 14.53 -9.55 -3.27
CA LYS A 258 15.82 -9.15 -2.65
C LYS A 258 16.29 -7.71 -2.97
N GLN A 259 15.42 -6.88 -3.53
CA GLN A 259 15.69 -5.49 -3.94
C GLN A 259 14.83 -4.50 -3.16
N HIS A 260 14.58 -4.79 -1.88
CA HIS A 260 13.84 -3.93 -0.97
C HIS A 260 14.49 -3.88 0.42
N SER A 261 14.27 -2.77 1.11
CA SER A 261 14.61 -2.62 2.52
C SER A 261 13.50 -3.16 3.42
N SER A 262 13.80 -3.35 4.70
CA SER A 262 12.83 -3.86 5.67
C SER A 262 12.21 -2.72 6.48
N ILE A 263 10.91 -2.80 6.72
CA ILE A 263 10.15 -1.99 7.70
C ILE A 263 9.99 -2.83 8.98
N ASP A 264 10.09 -2.18 10.15
CA ASP A 264 9.80 -2.82 11.44
C ASP A 264 8.38 -3.46 11.42
N PRO A 265 8.23 -4.75 11.77
CA PRO A 265 6.94 -5.43 11.81
C PRO A 265 5.84 -4.74 12.63
N MET A 266 6.19 -3.89 13.60
CA MET A 266 5.21 -3.10 14.36
C MET A 266 4.46 -2.06 13.53
N TRP A 267 5.01 -1.68 12.37
CA TRP A 267 4.37 -0.82 11.36
C TRP A 267 3.47 -1.59 10.37
N ASN A 268 3.27 -2.89 10.56
CA ASN A 268 2.31 -3.67 9.78
C ASN A 268 1.79 -4.88 10.60
N VAL A 269 1.06 -4.62 11.70
CA VAL A 269 0.40 -5.69 12.46
C VAL A 269 -0.84 -6.16 11.71
N ARG A 270 -0.65 -7.22 10.92
CA ARG A 270 -1.59 -7.75 9.93
C ARG A 270 -2.64 -8.71 10.47
N HIS A 271 -3.48 -9.17 9.55
CA HIS A 271 -4.45 -10.25 9.68
C HIS A 271 -5.60 -10.00 10.64
N LEU A 272 -5.82 -8.74 11.07
CA LEU A 272 -6.98 -8.38 11.88
C LEU A 272 -8.29 -8.57 11.11
N GLY A 273 -8.23 -8.54 9.77
CA GLY A 273 -9.38 -8.81 8.89
C GLY A 273 -9.49 -10.26 8.41
N SER A 274 -8.61 -11.16 8.87
CA SER A 274 -8.65 -12.58 8.45
C SER A 274 -9.77 -13.37 9.13
N SER A 275 -10.17 -12.96 10.33
CA SER A 275 -11.28 -13.55 11.09
C SER A 275 -11.91 -12.50 12.01
N ALA A 276 -13.12 -12.74 12.50
CA ALA A 276 -13.72 -11.91 13.55
C ALA A 276 -13.09 -12.14 14.94
N GLY A 277 -12.23 -13.16 15.10
CA GLY A 277 -11.60 -13.51 16.38
C GLY A 277 -10.44 -12.59 16.75
N LYS A 278 -10.22 -12.39 18.05
CA LYS A 278 -9.09 -11.62 18.59
C LYS A 278 -7.83 -12.49 18.58
N ARG A 279 -6.94 -12.26 17.60
CA ARG A 279 -5.68 -13.01 17.41
C ARG A 279 -4.55 -12.58 18.35
N TYR A 280 -4.50 -11.30 18.71
CA TYR A 280 -3.45 -10.69 19.53
C TYR A 280 -3.95 -10.36 20.94
N SER A 281 -3.05 -10.20 21.91
CA SER A 281 -3.47 -9.66 23.20
C SER A 281 -3.86 -8.17 23.05
N PRO A 282 -4.80 -7.65 23.85
CA PRO A 282 -5.10 -6.22 23.86
C PRO A 282 -3.87 -5.34 24.12
N GLN A 283 -2.92 -5.81 24.95
CA GLN A 283 -1.66 -5.11 25.22
C GLN A 283 -0.77 -5.04 23.98
N PHE A 284 -0.69 -6.12 23.19
CA PHE A 284 0.06 -6.12 21.93
C PHE A 284 -0.59 -5.19 20.90
N VAL A 285 -1.92 -5.22 20.76
CA VAL A 285 -2.65 -4.30 19.88
C VAL A 285 -2.40 -2.84 20.26
N LYS A 286 -2.37 -2.52 21.56
CA LYS A 286 -2.05 -1.19 22.06
C LYS A 286 -0.60 -0.77 21.77
N ALA A 287 0.34 -1.72 21.75
CA ALA A 287 1.75 -1.45 21.49
C ALA A 287 2.10 -1.39 20.00
N ALA A 288 1.25 -1.90 19.10
CA ALA A 288 1.43 -1.83 17.66
C ALA A 288 1.49 -0.38 17.17
N LYS A 289 2.34 -0.09 16.18
CA LYS A 289 2.42 1.24 15.57
C LYS A 289 1.40 1.40 14.45
N LEU A 290 1.09 0.32 13.76
CA LEU A 290 0.04 0.26 12.74
C LEU A 290 -0.69 -1.08 12.78
N LEU A 291 -2.03 -1.00 12.81
CA LEU A 291 -2.95 -2.13 12.78
C LEU A 291 -3.57 -2.26 11.38
N HIS A 292 -3.61 -3.46 10.82
CA HIS A 292 -4.05 -3.68 9.44
C HIS A 292 -5.11 -4.80 9.36
N TRP A 293 -6.33 -4.42 8.96
CA TRP A 293 -7.48 -5.31 8.74
C TRP A 293 -7.51 -5.94 7.34
N ASN A 294 -6.34 -6.38 6.85
CA ASN A 294 -6.26 -7.11 5.59
C ASN A 294 -7.05 -8.43 5.67
N GLY A 295 -7.96 -8.62 4.72
CA GLY A 295 -8.88 -9.76 4.68
C GLY A 295 -10.34 -9.34 4.53
N HIS A 296 -11.27 -10.27 4.76
CA HIS A 296 -12.70 -10.07 4.53
C HIS A 296 -13.42 -9.33 5.67
N PHE A 297 -12.97 -9.49 6.91
CA PHE A 297 -13.64 -8.93 8.08
C PHE A 297 -13.20 -7.49 8.34
N LYS A 298 -13.92 -6.54 7.73
CA LYS A 298 -13.62 -5.11 7.87
C LYS A 298 -14.19 -4.52 9.16
N PRO A 299 -13.46 -3.59 9.82
CA PRO A 299 -13.88 -3.04 11.10
C PRO A 299 -15.17 -2.21 11.01
N TRP A 300 -15.52 -1.67 9.84
CA TRP A 300 -16.81 -1.03 9.56
C TRP A 300 -17.95 -2.00 9.18
N GLY A 301 -17.64 -3.29 9.02
CA GLY A 301 -18.62 -4.34 8.75
C GLY A 301 -19.27 -4.90 10.02
N ARG A 302 -20.16 -5.89 9.84
CA ARG A 302 -21.00 -6.48 10.91
C ARG A 302 -20.20 -7.04 12.10
N THR A 303 -19.08 -7.70 11.83
CA THR A 303 -18.23 -8.35 12.81
C THR A 303 -16.77 -8.22 12.38
N ALA A 304 -15.91 -7.80 13.30
CA ALA A 304 -14.47 -7.72 13.06
C ALA A 304 -13.70 -7.84 14.39
N SER A 305 -12.43 -8.25 14.30
CA SER A 305 -11.54 -8.19 15.45
C SER A 305 -11.23 -6.73 15.80
N TYR A 306 -11.20 -6.38 17.09
CA TYR A 306 -10.85 -5.05 17.60
C TYR A 306 -11.56 -3.87 16.91
N ALA A 307 -12.83 -4.03 16.50
CA ALA A 307 -13.60 -2.95 15.87
C ALA A 307 -13.66 -1.69 16.76
N GLU A 308 -13.67 -1.88 18.07
CA GLU A 308 -13.63 -0.81 19.08
C GLU A 308 -12.36 0.05 19.05
N VAL A 309 -11.25 -0.47 18.50
CA VAL A 309 -10.01 0.28 18.32
C VAL A 309 -10.08 1.15 17.08
N TRP A 310 -10.65 0.61 15.99
CA TRP A 310 -10.85 1.35 14.74
C TRP A 310 -11.90 2.46 14.89
N GLU A 311 -13.00 2.19 15.60
CA GLU A 311 -14.11 3.15 15.79
C GLU A 311 -13.69 4.47 16.43
N LYS A 312 -12.62 4.50 17.22
CA LYS A 312 -12.06 5.75 17.79
C LYS A 312 -11.65 6.76 16.74
N TRP A 313 -11.34 6.28 15.53
CA TRP A 313 -10.86 7.09 14.41
C TRP A 313 -11.94 7.33 13.37
N TYR A 314 -13.10 6.69 13.49
CA TYR A 314 -14.21 6.88 12.57
C TYR A 314 -14.77 8.30 12.69
N VAL A 315 -14.93 8.94 11.54
CA VAL A 315 -15.61 10.23 11.41
C VAL A 315 -16.90 9.98 10.63
N PRO A 316 -18.09 10.28 11.18
CA PRO A 316 -19.36 10.03 10.50
C PRO A 316 -19.44 10.67 9.11
N ASP A 317 -20.04 9.95 8.17
CA ASP A 317 -20.33 10.46 6.82
C ASP A 317 -21.46 11.49 6.89
N PRO A 318 -21.20 12.77 6.52
CA PRO A 318 -22.24 13.81 6.52
C PRO A 318 -23.35 13.58 5.49
N THR A 319 -23.12 12.74 4.47
CA THR A 319 -24.12 12.40 3.45
C THR A 319 -25.00 11.21 3.83
N GLY A 320 -24.57 10.43 4.83
CA GLY A 320 -25.25 9.22 5.27
C GLY A 320 -25.17 8.04 4.28
N LYS A 321 -24.35 8.11 3.23
CA LYS A 321 -24.14 7.02 2.26
C LYS A 321 -23.35 5.87 2.87
N PHE A 322 -22.35 6.18 3.69
CA PHE A 322 -21.56 5.22 4.44
C PHE A 322 -22.01 5.17 5.90
N ASN A 323 -22.31 3.97 6.38
CA ASN A 323 -22.68 3.73 7.78
C ASN A 323 -21.99 2.49 8.33
N LEU A 324 -21.66 2.52 9.61
CA LEU A 324 -21.16 1.34 10.30
C LEU A 324 -22.25 0.28 10.37
N ILE A 325 -21.94 -0.93 9.93
CA ILE A 325 -22.85 -2.06 10.08
C ILE A 325 -22.55 -2.67 11.44
N ARG A 326 -23.45 -2.48 12.41
CA ARG A 326 -23.31 -3.04 13.76
C ARG A 326 -24.47 -3.96 14.08
N ARG A 327 -24.22 -4.96 14.93
CA ARG A 327 -25.31 -5.69 15.58
C ARG A 327 -25.82 -4.76 16.67
N HIS A 328 -27.03 -4.22 16.54
CA HIS A 328 -27.71 -3.64 17.69
C HIS A 328 -27.76 -4.71 18.79
N SER A 329 -27.21 -4.41 19.95
CA SER A 329 -27.50 -5.14 21.18
C SER A 329 -28.87 -4.70 21.70
N GLU A 330 -29.94 -4.95 20.93
CA GLU A 330 -31.34 -4.81 21.39
C GLU A 330 -31.74 -5.94 22.35
N ALA A 331 -30.86 -6.33 23.27
CA ALA A 331 -31.11 -7.41 24.21
C ALA A 331 -30.80 -7.05 25.68
N TYR A 332 -30.56 -5.78 26.00
CA TYR A 332 -30.28 -5.35 27.38
C TYR A 332 -31.13 -4.19 27.92
N GLU A 333 -32.20 -3.79 27.22
CA GLU A 333 -33.21 -2.86 27.77
C GLU A 333 -34.61 -3.48 27.92
N ALA A 334 -34.70 -4.81 27.90
CA ALA A 334 -35.90 -5.52 28.32
C ALA A 334 -35.53 -6.56 29.38
N LYS A 335 -35.33 -6.10 30.62
CA LYS A 335 -35.60 -6.86 31.85
C LYS A 335 -35.74 -5.95 33.04
#